data_AF-A0A523XJT7-F1
#
_entry.id   AF-A0A523XJT7-F1
#
_cell.length_a   1.000
_cell.length_b   1.000
_cell.length_c   1.000
_cell.angle_alpha   90.00
_cell.angle_beta   90.00
_cell.angle_gamma   90.00
#
_symmetry.space_group_name_H-M   'P 1'
#
loop_
_entity.id
_entity.type
_entity.pdbx_description
1 polymer ?
#
loop_
_entity_poly.entity_id
_entity_poly.type
_entity_poly.pdbx_seq_one_letter_code
_entity_poly.pdbx_strand_id
1 'polypeptide(L)'
;MRKKIIFSLLISFALLVSYPLLLAQGTEEEGGEGVGTFEEEVRGEYRGTIDEIKPEMLLDFDIFEIIGSFAGEKGFIYDKELIKNSDIASTPLPTLASDQLYHPWLTGISNSEVALFHPLYGHDVAEWELVITDAAGTVFKTFSQEGRPTKRIYWDGRGDKGVMIDVGSTFTYYATAVDKLGNRSRVLGRAIRVQGILYKEQLDWIIRLDGRVVFEPNSSDIRSEAMNLLTEACDIVRKKFIRRISVKAYSTDETVSQKRANNIAKILSEKIILPKGVVIYTAGYASVGKVKTNRVDIFVR
;
A
#
# COMPACT_ATOMS: atom_id res chain seq x y z
N MET A 1 -52.36 -12.75 23.80
CA MET A 1 -52.98 -12.12 22.62
C MET A 1 -51.97 -11.19 21.97
N ARG A 2 -51.68 -11.44 20.68
CA ARG A 2 -50.68 -10.77 19.85
C ARG A 2 -51.27 -9.51 19.21
N LYS A 3 -50.45 -8.50 18.92
CA LYS A 3 -50.33 -7.91 17.57
C LYS A 3 -49.11 -6.98 17.48
N LYS A 4 -48.17 -7.39 16.62
CA LYS A 4 -47.06 -6.58 16.08
C LYS A 4 -47.61 -5.81 14.88
N ILE A 5 -47.22 -4.55 14.72
CA ILE A 5 -47.46 -3.74 13.52
C ILE A 5 -46.12 -3.63 12.78
N ILE A 6 -46.08 -4.14 11.56
CA ILE A 6 -44.98 -3.98 10.58
C ILE A 6 -45.58 -3.15 9.46
N PHE A 7 -44.94 -2.03 9.11
CA PHE A 7 -45.29 -1.23 7.93
C PHE A 7 -44.44 -1.70 6.75
N SER A 8 -45.11 -2.19 5.71
CA SER A 8 -44.56 -2.44 4.37
C SER A 8 -44.89 -1.26 3.46
N LEU A 9 -43.92 -0.76 2.68
CA LEU A 9 -44.19 0.10 1.53
C LEU A 9 -43.74 -0.65 0.28
N LEU A 10 -44.70 -0.92 -0.60
CA LEU A 10 -44.59 -1.70 -1.83
C LEU A 10 -45.05 -0.78 -2.95
N ILE A 11 -44.14 -0.40 -3.86
CA ILE A 11 -44.49 0.34 -5.08
C ILE A 11 -44.39 -0.64 -6.24
N SER A 12 -45.57 -0.99 -6.75
CA SER A 12 -45.80 -1.85 -7.91
C SER A 12 -45.84 -0.96 -9.16
N PHE A 13 -45.13 -1.34 -10.23
CA PHE A 13 -45.41 -0.83 -11.56
C PHE A 13 -45.60 -2.02 -12.51
N ALA A 14 -46.84 -2.18 -12.95
CA ALA A 14 -47.29 -3.23 -13.84
C ALA A 14 -47.06 -2.81 -15.30
N LEU A 15 -46.68 -3.75 -16.16
CA LEU A 15 -47.00 -3.69 -17.58
C LEU A 15 -47.16 -5.10 -18.15
N LEU A 16 -48.44 -5.43 -18.35
CA LEU A 16 -48.99 -6.57 -19.10
C LEU A 16 -48.77 -6.34 -20.60
N VAL A 17 -48.18 -7.30 -21.31
CA VAL A 17 -48.49 -7.52 -22.73
C VAL A 17 -48.58 -9.02 -23.01
N SER A 18 -49.71 -9.38 -23.58
CA SER A 18 -50.27 -10.69 -23.91
C SER A 18 -49.63 -11.35 -25.14
N TYR A 19 -49.42 -12.67 -25.08
CA TYR A 19 -49.16 -13.54 -26.24
C TYR A 19 -50.45 -13.83 -27.02
N PRO A 20 -50.42 -13.91 -28.36
CA PRO A 20 -51.37 -14.72 -29.10
C PRO A 20 -50.74 -16.03 -29.59
N LEU A 21 -51.49 -17.11 -29.36
CA LEU A 21 -51.34 -18.45 -29.92
C LEU A 21 -51.51 -18.42 -31.44
N LEU A 22 -50.64 -19.11 -32.18
CA LEU A 22 -50.73 -19.27 -33.63
C LEU A 22 -51.28 -20.67 -33.94
N LEU A 23 -52.48 -20.74 -34.52
CA LEU A 23 -53.15 -21.96 -34.98
C LEU A 23 -53.25 -21.89 -36.52
N ALA A 24 -52.74 -22.92 -37.18
CA ALA A 24 -52.66 -23.04 -38.62
C ALA A 24 -54.00 -23.45 -39.26
N GLN A 25 -54.36 -22.85 -40.41
CA GLN A 25 -55.07 -23.50 -41.52
C GLN A 25 -55.19 -22.57 -42.75
N GLY A 26 -54.83 -23.10 -43.93
CA GLY A 26 -55.64 -23.01 -45.16
C GLY A 26 -55.48 -21.83 -46.14
N THR A 27 -54.81 -22.15 -47.26
CA THR A 27 -55.13 -21.84 -48.69
C THR A 27 -55.09 -20.42 -49.27
N GLU A 28 -54.25 -20.27 -50.32
CA GLU A 28 -54.38 -19.57 -51.63
C GLU A 28 -54.90 -18.11 -51.61
N GLU A 29 -54.27 -17.09 -52.20
CA GLU A 29 -54.00 -16.86 -53.63
C GLU A 29 -53.20 -15.53 -53.83
N GLU A 30 -52.88 -15.21 -55.09
CA GLU A 30 -51.83 -14.33 -55.62
C GLU A 30 -51.87 -12.82 -55.30
N GLY A 31 -50.68 -12.18 -55.39
CA GLY A 31 -50.54 -10.87 -56.05
C GLY A 31 -49.77 -9.78 -55.29
N GLY A 32 -48.71 -9.25 -55.93
CA GLY A 32 -48.33 -7.84 -55.79
C GLY A 32 -46.95 -7.54 -55.19
N GLU A 33 -46.06 -6.99 -56.02
CA GLU A 33 -44.74 -6.45 -55.70
C GLU A 33 -44.76 -5.34 -54.64
N GLY A 34 -43.74 -5.34 -53.78
CA GLY A 34 -43.44 -4.22 -52.88
C GLY A 34 -42.01 -4.30 -52.36
N VAL A 35 -41.11 -3.55 -52.97
CA VAL A 35 -39.74 -3.31 -52.48
C VAL A 35 -39.83 -2.52 -51.18
N GLY A 36 -39.50 -3.16 -50.06
CA GLY A 36 -39.36 -2.53 -48.75
C GLY A 36 -37.93 -2.73 -48.23
N THR A 37 -37.17 -1.64 -48.14
CA THR A 37 -35.92 -1.57 -47.37
C THR A 37 -36.19 -1.96 -45.92
N PHE A 38 -35.56 -3.04 -45.45
CA PHE A 38 -35.58 -3.43 -44.04
C PHE A 38 -34.50 -2.63 -43.30
N GLU A 39 -34.90 -1.66 -42.49
CA GLU A 39 -34.05 -1.14 -41.41
C GLU A 39 -34.03 -2.19 -40.29
N GLU A 40 -32.92 -2.90 -40.15
CA GLU A 40 -32.70 -3.83 -39.05
C GLU A 40 -32.13 -3.03 -37.86
N GLU A 41 -33.00 -2.63 -36.92
CA GLU A 41 -32.57 -1.97 -35.68
C GLU A 41 -31.90 -3.02 -34.76
N VAL A 42 -30.57 -3.13 -34.85
CA VAL A 42 -29.77 -4.00 -33.98
C VAL A 42 -29.76 -3.43 -32.56
N ARG A 43 -30.63 -3.92 -31.68
CA ARG A 43 -30.55 -3.65 -30.23
C ARG A 43 -29.60 -4.64 -29.56
N GLY A 44 -28.37 -4.21 -29.33
CA GLY A 44 -27.43 -4.90 -28.44
C GLY A 44 -27.69 -4.55 -26.98
N GLU A 45 -27.90 -5.55 -26.12
CA GLU A 45 -27.89 -5.34 -24.67
C GLU A 45 -26.45 -5.14 -24.18
N TYR A 46 -26.13 -3.91 -23.76
CA TYR A 46 -24.85 -3.59 -23.14
C TYR A 46 -24.78 -4.15 -21.70
N ARG A 47 -23.97 -5.19 -21.48
CA ARG A 47 -23.56 -5.65 -20.15
C ARG A 47 -22.20 -5.02 -19.79
N GLY A 48 -22.23 -3.77 -19.35
CA GLY A 48 -21.07 -3.15 -18.70
C GLY A 48 -21.11 -3.36 -17.19
N THR A 49 -20.03 -3.88 -16.62
CA THR A 49 -19.81 -3.83 -15.17
C THR A 49 -19.31 -2.42 -14.83
N ILE A 50 -20.11 -1.67 -14.07
CA ILE A 50 -19.72 -0.34 -13.60
C ILE A 50 -18.79 -0.53 -12.39
N ASP A 51 -17.49 -0.35 -12.59
CA ASP A 51 -16.51 -0.26 -11.50
C ASP A 51 -16.56 1.14 -10.88
N GLU A 52 -17.61 1.40 -10.09
CA GLU A 52 -17.67 2.59 -9.25
C GLU A 52 -16.80 2.40 -8.00
N ILE A 53 -15.73 3.19 -7.89
CA ILE A 53 -15.01 3.35 -6.63
C ILE A 53 -15.97 4.11 -5.71
N LYS A 54 -16.48 3.43 -4.67
CA LYS A 54 -17.29 4.06 -3.63
C LYS A 54 -16.52 5.30 -3.12
N PRO A 55 -17.06 6.52 -3.27
CA PRO A 55 -16.39 7.68 -2.70
C PRO A 55 -16.26 7.45 -1.20
N GLU A 56 -15.06 7.66 -0.67
CA GLU A 56 -14.86 7.66 0.78
C GLU A 56 -15.79 8.72 1.35
N MET A 57 -16.87 8.27 2.01
CA MET A 57 -17.72 9.17 2.77
C MET A 57 -16.88 9.59 3.97
N LEU A 58 -16.12 10.67 3.80
CA LEU A 58 -15.53 11.40 4.91
C LEU A 58 -16.72 11.98 5.67
N LEU A 59 -17.18 11.27 6.70
CA LEU A 59 -18.03 11.91 7.70
C LEU A 59 -17.19 13.00 8.34
N ASP A 60 -17.46 14.25 7.97
CA ASP A 60 -16.90 15.45 8.62
C ASP A 60 -17.60 15.71 9.96
N PHE A 61 -17.97 14.64 10.65
CA PHE A 61 -18.60 14.68 11.95
C PHE A 61 -17.62 14.09 12.94
N ASP A 62 -16.88 14.98 13.59
CA ASP A 62 -16.12 14.61 14.77
C ASP A 62 -17.11 14.29 15.88
N ILE A 63 -17.29 12.99 16.15
CA ILE A 63 -18.13 12.47 17.24
C ILE A 63 -17.73 13.07 18.60
N PHE A 64 -16.52 13.64 18.71
CA PHE A 64 -16.00 14.31 19.89
C PHE A 64 -16.30 15.82 19.93
N GLU A 65 -16.79 16.45 18.85
CA GLU A 65 -17.18 17.87 18.86
C GLU A 65 -18.38 18.10 19.80
N ILE A 66 -19.33 17.15 19.79
CA ILE A 66 -20.45 17.12 20.73
C ILE A 66 -19.92 17.06 22.17
N ILE A 67 -18.93 16.20 22.43
CA ILE A 67 -18.31 16.03 23.75
C ILE A 67 -17.55 17.31 24.17
N GLY A 68 -16.89 17.99 23.23
CA GLY A 68 -16.20 19.26 23.45
C GLY A 68 -17.12 20.38 23.96
N SER A 69 -18.36 20.43 23.47
CA SER A 69 -19.37 21.41 23.94
C SER A 69 -19.85 21.15 25.38
N PHE A 70 -19.92 19.88 25.80
CA PHE A 70 -20.29 19.50 27.17
C PHE A 70 -19.11 19.55 28.16
N ALA A 71 -17.87 19.48 27.67
CA ALA A 71 -16.66 19.49 28.49
C ALA A 71 -16.24 20.89 28.99
N GLY A 72 -16.88 21.95 28.49
CA GLY A 72 -16.75 23.32 28.99
C GLY A 72 -15.43 24.01 28.60
N GLU A 73 -15.55 25.24 28.10
CA GLU A 73 -14.44 26.20 28.09
C GLU A 73 -14.08 26.56 29.54
N LYS A 74 -13.09 25.83 30.08
CA LYS A 74 -12.07 26.36 30.97
C LYS A 74 -11.02 25.28 31.12
N GLY A 75 -9.80 25.63 30.71
CA GLY A 75 -8.62 24.81 30.88
C GLY A 75 -8.55 24.29 32.31
N PHE A 76 -8.84 23.01 32.48
CA PHE A 76 -8.29 22.29 33.60
C PHE A 76 -6.80 22.23 33.33
N ILE A 77 -6.09 23.02 34.13
CA ILE A 77 -4.64 23.10 34.27
C ILE A 77 -4.04 21.73 34.65
N TYR A 78 -4.87 20.68 34.80
CA TYR A 78 -4.49 19.28 34.93
C TYR A 78 -4.02 18.68 33.58
N ASP A 79 -2.95 19.30 33.08
CA ASP A 79 -1.63 18.72 33.25
C ASP A 79 -1.21 17.73 32.15
N LYS A 80 -0.83 18.32 31.00
CA LYS A 80 0.06 17.67 30.03
C LYS A 80 1.37 17.19 30.69
N GLU A 81 1.79 17.80 31.81
CA GLU A 81 2.90 17.28 32.60
C GLU A 81 2.49 16.08 33.45
N LEU A 82 1.25 15.95 33.93
CA LEU A 82 0.71 14.73 34.55
C LEU A 82 0.62 13.62 33.53
N ILE A 83 0.34 13.88 32.26
CA ILE A 83 0.45 12.81 31.24
C ILE A 83 1.92 12.49 30.97
N LYS A 84 2.85 13.44 31.12
CA LYS A 84 4.29 13.21 30.99
C LYS A 84 4.90 12.50 32.21
N ASN A 85 4.31 12.70 33.39
CA ASN A 85 4.78 12.30 34.71
C ASN A 85 3.89 11.20 35.32
N SER A 86 2.76 10.87 34.71
CA SER A 86 1.95 9.71 35.04
C SER A 86 2.75 8.49 34.66
N ASP A 87 2.97 7.65 35.66
CA ASP A 87 3.61 6.34 35.53
C ASP A 87 2.98 5.48 34.42
N ILE A 88 1.78 5.82 33.92
CA ILE A 88 1.09 5.15 32.82
C ILE A 88 1.68 5.51 31.43
N ALA A 89 2.32 6.68 31.30
CA ALA A 89 3.02 7.11 30.08
C ALA A 89 4.55 7.16 30.23
N SER A 90 5.05 7.24 31.48
CA SER A 90 6.47 7.34 31.83
C SER A 90 7.06 6.04 32.35
N THR A 91 6.30 4.95 32.48
CA THR A 91 6.94 3.63 32.43
C THR A 91 7.26 3.36 30.95
N PRO A 92 8.51 3.54 30.47
CA PRO A 92 8.95 2.59 29.47
C PRO A 92 8.66 1.25 30.14
N LEU A 93 7.83 0.42 29.53
CA LEU A 93 7.69 -0.94 30.01
C LEU A 93 9.12 -1.43 30.33
N PRO A 94 9.45 -1.79 31.58
CA PRO A 94 10.80 -2.23 31.91
C PRO A 94 11.21 -3.48 31.11
N THR A 95 10.26 -4.06 30.36
CA THR A 95 10.40 -5.23 29.50
C THR A 95 11.14 -5.00 28.18
N LEU A 96 11.65 -3.81 27.87
CA LEU A 96 12.66 -3.69 26.81
C LEU A 96 14.11 -3.84 27.30
N ALA A 97 14.33 -4.09 28.60
CA ALA A 97 15.55 -4.70 29.11
C ALA A 97 15.60 -6.20 28.76
N SER A 98 15.35 -6.53 27.49
CA SER A 98 15.58 -7.86 26.98
C SER A 98 17.10 -8.05 26.85
N ASP A 99 17.67 -9.02 27.58
CA ASP A 99 19.07 -9.47 27.46
C ASP A 99 19.41 -10.04 26.07
N GLN A 100 18.44 -10.05 25.14
CA GLN A 100 18.67 -10.49 23.79
C GLN A 100 19.65 -9.56 23.07
N LEU A 101 20.69 -10.18 22.54
CA LEU A 101 21.67 -9.52 21.70
C LEU A 101 21.04 -9.09 20.38
N TYR A 102 21.45 -7.91 19.91
CA TYR A 102 21.16 -7.47 18.55
C TYR A 102 22.01 -8.28 17.56
N HIS A 103 21.51 -8.42 16.34
CA HIS A 103 22.16 -9.17 15.26
C HIS A 103 22.63 -8.20 14.16
N PRO A 104 23.70 -7.42 14.39
CA PRO A 104 24.16 -6.38 13.45
C PRO A 104 24.67 -6.91 12.11
N TRP A 105 24.91 -8.23 12.01
CA TRP A 105 25.32 -8.89 10.77
C TRP A 105 24.15 -9.18 9.82
N LEU A 106 22.91 -9.02 10.27
CA LEU A 106 21.73 -9.10 9.40
C LEU A 106 21.61 -7.78 8.63
N THR A 107 21.56 -7.88 7.31
CA THR A 107 21.57 -6.72 6.39
C THR A 107 20.47 -6.82 5.33
N GLY A 108 19.36 -7.49 5.66
CA GLY A 108 18.21 -7.65 4.78
C GLY A 108 17.34 -6.40 4.65
N ILE A 109 17.44 -5.47 5.61
CA ILE A 109 16.67 -4.22 5.64
C ILE A 109 17.61 -3.04 5.38
N SER A 110 17.37 -2.33 4.28
CA SER A 110 18.12 -1.11 3.94
C SER A 110 17.79 0.03 4.91
N ASN A 111 18.81 0.57 5.56
CA ASN A 111 18.69 1.72 6.46
C ASN A 111 18.80 3.02 5.67
N SER A 112 17.66 3.60 5.27
CA SER A 112 17.53 4.88 4.54
C SER A 112 18.26 5.02 3.20
N GLU A 113 19.33 4.28 2.93
CA GLU A 113 20.10 4.33 1.67
C GLU A 113 19.88 3.02 0.91
N VAL A 114 19.24 3.12 -0.25
CA VAL A 114 18.94 1.97 -1.13
C VAL A 114 20.07 1.72 -2.10
N ALA A 115 20.57 2.79 -2.73
CA ALA A 115 21.62 2.69 -3.73
C ALA A 115 22.59 3.87 -3.63
N LEU A 116 23.87 3.55 -3.86
CA LEU A 116 24.94 4.51 -3.99
C LEU A 116 25.52 4.42 -5.39
N PHE A 117 25.34 5.47 -6.18
CA PHE A 117 25.88 5.55 -7.53
C PHE A 117 27.22 6.28 -7.51
N HIS A 118 28.22 5.66 -8.15
CA HIS A 118 29.54 6.26 -8.40
C HIS A 118 29.70 6.44 -9.89
N PRO A 119 29.23 7.55 -10.44
CA PRO A 119 29.16 7.64 -11.87
C PRO A 119 30.53 8.09 -12.40
N LEU A 120 31.12 7.25 -13.24
CA LEU A 120 32.47 7.45 -13.79
C LEU A 120 32.34 8.23 -15.10
N TYR A 121 32.34 9.55 -14.97
CA TYR A 121 32.25 10.45 -16.11
C TYR A 121 33.62 11.01 -16.50
N GLY A 122 33.79 11.30 -17.80
CA GLY A 122 34.97 11.98 -18.33
C GLY A 122 35.14 13.40 -17.80
N HIS A 123 36.27 14.05 -18.13
CA HIS A 123 36.63 15.36 -17.59
C HIS A 123 35.76 16.52 -18.12
N ASP A 124 35.13 16.39 -19.30
CA ASP A 124 34.40 17.46 -19.98
C ASP A 124 32.88 17.27 -20.06
N VAL A 125 32.25 16.77 -19.00
CA VAL A 125 30.77 16.68 -18.98
C VAL A 125 30.14 18.07 -18.84
N ALA A 126 29.25 18.40 -19.77
CA ALA A 126 28.43 19.61 -19.78
C ALA A 126 27.11 19.42 -19.03
N GLU A 127 26.46 18.27 -19.18
CA GLU A 127 25.24 17.91 -18.45
C GLU A 127 25.18 16.40 -18.24
N TRP A 128 24.55 15.98 -17.15
CA TRP A 128 24.30 14.58 -16.89
C TRP A 128 22.92 14.35 -16.29
N GLU A 129 22.43 13.15 -16.50
CA GLU A 129 21.16 12.66 -16.00
C GLU A 129 21.32 11.22 -15.53
N LEU A 130 20.74 10.88 -14.39
CA LEU A 130 20.58 9.54 -13.87
C LEU A 130 19.08 9.30 -13.66
N VAL A 131 18.52 8.37 -14.42
CA VAL A 131 17.11 8.02 -14.36
C VAL A 131 16.96 6.63 -13.78
N ILE A 132 16.10 6.51 -12.78
CA ILE A 132 15.69 5.26 -12.16
C ILE A 132 14.27 4.96 -12.61
N THR A 133 14.06 3.76 -13.15
CA THR A 133 12.79 3.26 -13.68
C THR A 133 12.28 2.07 -12.88
N ASP A 134 10.97 1.99 -12.71
CA ASP A 134 10.29 0.83 -12.13
C ASP A 134 10.25 -0.36 -13.13
N ALA A 135 9.78 -1.52 -12.69
CA ALA A 135 9.64 -2.74 -13.49
C ALA A 135 8.79 -2.55 -14.76
N ALA A 136 7.87 -1.57 -14.75
CA ALA A 136 7.06 -1.20 -15.91
C ALA A 136 7.77 -0.24 -16.90
N GLY A 137 9.03 0.13 -16.64
CA GLY A 137 9.78 1.12 -17.43
C GLY A 137 9.36 2.57 -17.19
N THR A 138 8.47 2.82 -16.22
CA THR A 138 8.05 4.17 -15.84
C THR A 138 9.15 4.85 -15.01
N VAL A 139 9.43 6.12 -15.29
CA VAL A 139 10.39 6.91 -14.52
C VAL A 139 9.90 7.08 -13.08
N PHE A 140 10.73 6.65 -12.14
CA PHE A 140 10.45 6.71 -10.71
C PHE A 140 11.20 7.86 -10.04
N LYS A 141 12.47 8.06 -10.42
CA LYS A 141 13.34 9.12 -9.89
C LYS A 141 14.29 9.60 -10.97
N THR A 142 14.47 10.92 -11.08
CA THR A 142 15.50 11.53 -11.92
C THR A 142 16.44 12.38 -11.06
N PHE A 143 17.74 12.22 -11.29
CA PHE A 143 18.78 13.13 -10.83
C PHE A 143 19.42 13.76 -12.05
N SER A 144 19.48 15.08 -12.11
CA SER A 144 20.15 15.79 -13.20
C SER A 144 20.83 17.04 -12.67
N GLN A 145 21.96 17.38 -13.26
CA GLN A 145 22.68 18.60 -12.95
C GLN A 145 23.55 19.02 -14.15
N GLU A 146 23.74 20.33 -14.29
CA GLU A 146 24.72 20.88 -15.23
C GLU A 146 26.14 20.74 -14.69
N GLY A 147 27.09 20.62 -15.62
CA GLY A 147 28.50 20.46 -15.36
C GLY A 147 28.87 19.08 -14.85
N ARG A 148 29.95 19.04 -14.05
CA ARG A 148 30.52 17.78 -13.62
C ARG A 148 29.65 17.12 -12.53
N PRO A 149 29.27 15.86 -12.70
CA PRO A 149 28.54 15.09 -11.70
C PRO A 149 29.29 14.95 -10.39
N THR A 150 28.51 14.86 -9.30
CA THR A 150 29.05 14.53 -7.99
C THR A 150 29.66 13.14 -8.00
N LYS A 151 30.72 12.94 -7.19
CA LYS A 151 31.40 11.63 -7.08
C LYS A 151 30.47 10.52 -6.58
N ARG A 152 29.41 10.91 -5.86
CA ARG A 152 28.48 10.02 -5.16
C ARG A 152 27.08 10.60 -5.23
N ILE A 153 26.14 9.79 -5.69
CA ILE A 153 24.70 10.11 -5.67
C ILE A 153 24.05 9.04 -4.80
N TYR A 154 23.39 9.47 -3.72
CA TYR A 154 22.66 8.59 -2.82
C TYR A 154 21.19 8.60 -3.19
N TRP A 155 20.61 7.42 -3.29
CA TRP A 155 19.17 7.26 -3.44
C TRP A 155 18.61 6.56 -2.22
N ASP A 156 17.65 7.22 -1.60
CA ASP A 156 17.00 6.81 -0.37
C ASP A 156 15.78 5.90 -0.59
N GLY A 157 15.46 5.58 -1.85
CA GLY A 157 14.27 4.82 -2.20
C GLY A 157 13.01 5.68 -2.33
N ARG A 158 13.10 7.01 -2.32
CA ARG A 158 11.96 7.87 -2.67
C ARG A 158 11.95 8.20 -4.15
N GLY A 159 10.78 8.25 -4.76
CA GLY A 159 10.57 8.74 -6.12
C GLY A 159 10.45 10.26 -6.18
N ASP A 160 10.29 10.82 -7.38
CA ASP A 160 10.11 12.27 -7.55
C ASP A 160 8.82 12.80 -6.93
N LYS A 161 7.78 11.96 -6.85
CA LYS A 161 6.52 12.28 -6.18
C LYS A 161 6.58 12.11 -4.65
N GLY A 162 7.77 11.84 -4.08
CA GLY A 162 7.96 11.56 -2.66
C GLY A 162 7.46 10.17 -2.21
N VAL A 163 6.87 9.40 -3.13
CA VAL A 163 6.39 8.04 -2.89
C VAL A 163 7.58 7.11 -2.66
N MET A 164 7.47 6.28 -1.63
CA MET A 164 8.50 5.30 -1.28
C MET A 164 8.46 4.09 -2.23
N ILE A 165 9.62 3.49 -2.53
CA ILE A 165 9.71 2.28 -3.34
C ILE A 165 8.78 1.18 -2.84
N ASP A 166 8.25 0.40 -3.78
CA ASP A 166 7.57 -0.84 -3.47
C ASP A 166 8.61 -1.97 -3.35
N VAL A 167 8.76 -2.49 -2.15
CA VAL A 167 9.70 -3.58 -1.86
C VAL A 167 9.32 -4.83 -2.65
N GLY A 168 10.32 -5.59 -3.08
CA GLY A 168 10.13 -6.76 -3.94
C GLY A 168 10.05 -6.46 -5.43
N SER A 169 9.75 -5.22 -5.83
CA SER A 169 9.81 -4.77 -7.22
C SER A 169 11.26 -4.57 -7.69
N THR A 170 11.48 -4.72 -8.99
CA THR A 170 12.81 -4.59 -9.60
C THR A 170 12.93 -3.22 -10.24
N PHE A 171 13.87 -2.42 -9.75
CA PHE A 171 14.19 -1.12 -10.31
C PHE A 171 15.42 -1.23 -11.20
N THR A 172 15.42 -0.51 -12.31
CA THR A 172 16.58 -0.39 -13.19
C THR A 172 16.96 1.08 -13.27
N TYR A 173 18.19 1.36 -13.67
CA TYR A 173 18.63 2.73 -13.85
C TYR A 173 19.54 2.86 -15.06
N TYR A 174 19.59 4.06 -15.61
CA TYR A 174 20.54 4.42 -16.64
C TYR A 174 21.05 5.83 -16.41
N ALA A 175 22.32 6.03 -16.74
CA ALA A 175 22.95 7.33 -16.70
C ALA A 175 23.21 7.80 -18.13
N THR A 176 22.91 9.06 -18.40
CA THR A 176 23.23 9.76 -19.63
C THR A 176 24.18 10.91 -19.30
N ALA A 177 25.18 11.13 -20.13
CA ALA A 177 26.07 12.29 -20.06
C ALA A 177 26.21 12.92 -21.44
N VAL A 178 26.30 14.25 -21.47
CA VAL A 178 26.60 15.02 -22.67
C VAL A 178 27.88 15.81 -22.42
N ASP A 179 28.84 15.66 -23.32
CA ASP A 179 30.09 16.43 -23.33
C ASP A 179 29.83 17.87 -23.81
N LYS A 180 30.74 18.80 -23.53
CA LYS A 180 30.73 20.17 -24.11
C LYS A 180 30.74 20.16 -25.64
N LEU A 181 31.27 19.10 -26.25
CA LEU A 181 31.27 18.89 -27.70
C LEU A 181 29.95 18.31 -28.23
N GLY A 182 28.96 18.07 -27.36
CA GLY A 182 27.63 17.54 -27.72
C GLY A 182 27.56 16.01 -27.84
N ASN A 183 28.67 15.31 -27.58
CA ASN A 183 28.69 13.85 -27.61
C ASN A 183 27.86 13.26 -26.46
N ARG A 184 26.93 12.38 -26.77
CA ARG A 184 26.04 11.73 -25.79
C ARG A 184 26.49 10.30 -25.50
N SER A 185 26.64 9.97 -24.22
CA SER A 185 26.96 8.63 -23.75
C SER A 185 25.88 8.15 -22.80
N ARG A 186 25.43 6.89 -22.96
CA ARG A 186 24.44 6.26 -22.08
C ARG A 186 25.00 4.96 -21.51
N VAL A 187 24.87 4.78 -20.21
CA VAL A 187 25.30 3.57 -19.49
C VAL A 187 24.13 2.99 -18.74
N LEU A 188 23.90 1.69 -18.92
CA LEU A 188 22.88 0.94 -18.20
C LEU A 188 23.45 0.42 -16.88
N GLY A 189 22.65 0.59 -15.84
CA GLY A 189 22.93 0.11 -14.50
C GLY A 189 22.57 -1.35 -14.28
N ARG A 190 22.92 -1.87 -13.10
CA ARG A 190 22.41 -3.16 -12.62
C ARG A 190 21.00 -3.00 -12.07
N ALA A 191 20.24 -4.08 -12.09
CA ALA A 191 18.95 -4.13 -11.43
C ALA A 191 19.11 -4.00 -9.90
N ILE A 192 18.25 -3.19 -9.28
CA ILE A 192 18.18 -2.96 -7.84
C ILE A 192 16.92 -3.64 -7.34
N ARG A 193 17.07 -4.55 -6.37
CA ARG A 193 15.95 -5.20 -5.69
C ARG A 193 16.14 -5.11 -4.19
N VAL A 194 15.13 -4.61 -3.51
CA VAL A 194 15.13 -4.40 -2.06
C VAL A 194 14.10 -5.33 -1.42
N GLN A 195 14.52 -6.07 -0.40
CA GLN A 195 13.64 -6.99 0.34
C GLN A 195 12.97 -6.30 1.53
N GLY A 196 13.66 -5.35 2.16
CA GLY A 196 13.12 -4.55 3.24
C GLY A 196 13.74 -3.16 3.29
N ILE A 197 12.98 -2.18 3.75
CA ILE A 197 13.47 -0.81 3.94
C ILE A 197 12.94 -0.20 5.22
N LEU A 198 13.82 0.49 5.94
CA LEU A 198 13.49 1.35 7.07
C LEU A 198 13.52 2.80 6.62
N TYR A 199 12.41 3.50 6.81
CA TYR A 199 12.33 4.94 6.59
C TYR A 199 11.46 5.61 7.66
N LYS A 200 11.61 6.93 7.78
CA LYS A 200 10.82 7.74 8.70
C LYS A 200 9.76 8.51 7.92
N GLU A 201 8.53 8.48 8.40
CA GLU A 201 7.42 9.26 7.87
C GLU A 201 6.75 10.02 9.02
N GLN A 202 6.84 11.35 8.98
CA GLN A 202 6.40 12.23 10.06
C GLN A 202 7.03 11.84 11.42
N LEU A 203 6.25 11.22 12.31
CA LEU A 203 6.66 10.79 13.64
C LEU A 203 6.86 9.27 13.74
N ASP A 204 6.44 8.50 12.74
CA ASP A 204 6.46 7.04 12.77
C ASP A 204 7.67 6.51 11.97
N TRP A 205 8.38 5.54 12.53
CA TRP A 205 9.35 4.72 11.80
C TRP A 205 8.60 3.58 11.11
N ILE A 206 8.81 3.40 9.82
CA ILE A 206 8.12 2.39 9.03
C ILE A 206 9.17 1.40 8.52
N ILE A 207 9.02 0.14 8.92
CA ILE A 207 9.75 -0.99 8.34
C ILE A 207 8.82 -1.63 7.31
N ARG A 208 9.18 -1.54 6.04
CA ARG A 208 8.44 -2.13 4.94
C ARG A 208 9.19 -3.36 4.43
N LEU A 209 8.52 -4.51 4.35
CA LEU A 209 9.09 -5.81 3.95
C LEU A 209 8.33 -6.40 2.76
N ASP A 210 9.05 -7.09 1.86
CA ASP A 210 8.46 -7.84 0.74
C ASP A 210 7.72 -9.07 1.28
N GLY A 211 6.40 -9.09 1.12
CA GLY A 211 5.55 -10.17 1.58
C GLY A 211 5.81 -11.50 0.85
N ARG A 212 6.43 -11.47 -0.33
CA ARG A 212 6.84 -12.67 -1.09
C ARG A 212 8.10 -13.33 -0.51
N VAL A 213 8.92 -12.55 0.19
CA VAL A 213 10.07 -13.07 0.93
C VAL A 213 9.61 -13.61 2.28
N VAL A 214 8.63 -12.95 2.91
CA VAL A 214 8.17 -13.29 4.26
C VAL A 214 7.23 -14.49 4.31
N PHE A 215 6.28 -14.59 3.36
CA PHE A 215 5.22 -15.61 3.39
C PHE A 215 5.26 -16.55 2.19
N GLU A 216 4.72 -17.75 2.39
CA GLU A 216 4.43 -18.66 1.29
C GLU A 216 3.32 -18.10 0.37
N PRO A 217 3.36 -18.40 -0.95
CA PRO A 217 2.36 -17.92 -1.91
C PRO A 217 0.93 -18.27 -1.48
N ASN A 218 0.05 -17.26 -1.48
CA ASN A 218 -1.36 -17.39 -1.06
C ASN A 218 -1.59 -18.00 0.34
N SER A 219 -0.55 -18.11 1.18
CA SER A 219 -0.66 -18.58 2.56
C SER A 219 -0.30 -17.48 3.56
N SER A 220 -0.75 -17.66 4.81
CA SER A 220 -0.29 -16.88 5.96
C SER A 220 0.96 -17.45 6.62
N ASP A 221 1.44 -18.61 6.15
CA ASP A 221 2.60 -19.29 6.73
C ASP A 221 3.89 -18.55 6.39
N ILE A 222 4.76 -18.45 7.39
CA ILE A 222 6.01 -17.70 7.31
C ILE A 222 7.11 -18.65 6.85
N ARG A 223 7.89 -18.20 5.87
CA ARG A 223 9.01 -18.96 5.32
C ARG A 223 10.13 -19.07 6.34
N SER A 224 10.81 -20.21 6.39
CA SER A 224 11.93 -20.42 7.32
C SER A 224 13.07 -19.42 7.09
N GLU A 225 13.32 -19.09 5.83
CA GLU A 225 14.35 -18.18 5.34
C GLU A 225 14.06 -16.73 5.73
N ALA A 226 12.79 -16.39 5.92
CA ALA A 226 12.35 -15.06 6.35
C ALA A 226 12.68 -14.79 7.83
N MET A 227 13.02 -15.81 8.61
CA MET A 227 13.24 -15.65 10.05
C MET A 227 14.40 -14.71 10.36
N ASN A 228 15.44 -14.69 9.52
CA ASN A 228 16.54 -13.73 9.64
C ASN A 228 16.05 -12.30 9.41
N LEU A 229 15.29 -12.06 8.33
CA LEU A 229 14.72 -10.75 8.03
C LEU A 229 13.77 -10.25 9.15
N LEU A 230 12.96 -11.15 9.69
CA LEU A 230 12.06 -10.83 10.81
C LEU A 230 12.82 -10.58 12.12
N THR A 231 13.93 -11.28 12.35
CA THR A 231 14.79 -11.03 13.52
C THR A 231 15.46 -9.67 13.41
N GLU A 232 15.94 -9.28 12.23
CA GLU A 232 16.45 -7.93 11.97
C GLU A 232 15.35 -6.87 12.18
N ALA A 233 14.12 -7.14 11.71
CA ALA A 233 12.99 -6.25 11.96
C ALA A 233 12.70 -6.12 13.47
N CYS A 234 12.75 -7.21 14.24
CA CYS A 234 12.60 -7.17 15.71
C CYS A 234 13.67 -6.29 16.36
N ASP A 235 14.92 -6.41 15.92
CA ASP A 235 16.04 -5.62 16.43
C ASP A 235 15.86 -4.12 16.13
N ILE A 236 15.37 -3.78 14.93
CA ILE A 236 15.03 -2.40 14.57
C ILE A 236 13.86 -1.89 15.42
N VAL A 237 12.80 -2.69 15.58
CA VAL A 237 11.63 -2.32 16.40
C VAL A 237 12.09 -2.04 17.83
N ARG A 238 12.91 -2.91 18.44
CA ARG A 238 13.48 -2.70 19.78
C ARG A 238 14.25 -1.40 19.90
N LYS A 239 15.07 -1.07 18.89
CA LYS A 239 15.87 0.16 18.88
C LYS A 239 15.03 1.43 18.70
N LYS A 240 13.89 1.34 18.02
CA LYS A 240 13.07 2.48 17.61
C LYS A 240 11.76 2.62 18.39
N PHE A 241 11.41 1.65 19.24
CA PHE A 241 10.19 1.65 20.01
C PHE A 241 10.15 2.80 21.01
N ILE A 242 9.05 3.56 21.01
CA ILE A 242 8.80 4.60 22.01
C ILE A 242 7.46 4.36 22.70
N ARG A 243 6.40 4.02 21.95
CA ARG A 243 5.02 3.94 22.47
C ARG A 243 4.18 2.81 21.88
N ARG A 244 4.14 2.65 20.55
CA ARG A 244 3.20 1.71 19.90
C ARG A 244 3.83 1.01 18.71
N ILE A 245 3.41 -0.23 18.51
CA ILE A 245 3.74 -1.02 17.32
C ILE A 245 2.44 -1.36 16.61
N SER A 246 2.39 -1.10 15.31
CA SER A 246 1.28 -1.54 14.45
C SER A 246 1.81 -2.31 13.26
N VAL A 247 1.22 -3.46 12.96
CA VAL A 247 1.56 -4.31 11.82
C VAL A 247 0.41 -4.29 10.83
N LYS A 248 0.71 -3.94 9.58
CA LYS A 248 -0.22 -4.04 8.45
C LYS A 248 0.34 -4.98 7.41
N ALA A 249 -0.42 -6.01 7.05
CA ALA A 249 -0.05 -6.93 5.96
C ALA A 249 -1.02 -6.76 4.81
N TYR A 250 -0.50 -6.78 3.59
CA TYR A 250 -1.25 -6.56 2.35
C TYR A 250 -1.22 -7.84 1.51
N SER A 251 -2.40 -8.31 1.09
CA SER A 251 -2.58 -9.45 0.20
C SER A 251 -3.78 -9.22 -0.72
N THR A 252 -4.01 -10.15 -1.64
CA THR A 252 -5.22 -10.18 -2.48
C THR A 252 -6.48 -10.43 -1.65
N ASP A 253 -6.36 -11.28 -0.63
CA ASP A 253 -7.46 -11.70 0.22
C ASP A 253 -7.36 -11.07 1.60
N GLU A 254 -8.47 -10.54 2.09
CA GLU A 254 -8.56 -9.89 3.39
C GLU A 254 -8.28 -10.87 4.53
N THR A 255 -8.85 -12.08 4.45
CA THR A 255 -8.67 -13.12 5.48
C THR A 255 -7.20 -13.54 5.61
N VAL A 256 -6.50 -13.66 4.47
CA VAL A 256 -5.07 -13.96 4.43
C VAL A 256 -4.26 -12.78 4.97
N SER A 257 -4.63 -11.55 4.61
CA SER A 257 -3.99 -10.33 5.12
C SER A 257 -4.07 -10.23 6.64
N GLN A 258 -5.25 -10.48 7.21
CA GLN A 258 -5.45 -10.45 8.66
C GLN A 258 -4.64 -11.56 9.37
N LYS A 259 -4.62 -12.77 8.82
CA LYS A 259 -3.81 -13.88 9.36
C LYS A 259 -2.32 -13.61 9.28
N ARG A 260 -1.83 -13.06 8.16
CA ARG A 260 -0.43 -12.63 7.97
C ARG A 260 -0.03 -11.59 9.01
N ALA A 261 -0.84 -10.55 9.19
CA ALA A 261 -0.58 -9.51 10.18
C ALA A 261 -0.53 -10.09 11.61
N ASN A 262 -1.46 -10.99 11.94
CA ASN A 262 -1.48 -11.69 13.23
C ASN A 262 -0.23 -12.56 13.45
N ASN A 263 0.21 -13.32 12.45
CA ASN A 263 1.39 -14.18 12.55
C ASN A 263 2.67 -13.36 12.79
N ILE A 264 2.82 -12.22 12.11
CA ILE A 264 3.94 -11.30 12.34
C ILE A 264 3.86 -10.67 13.72
N ALA A 265 2.67 -10.23 14.15
CA ALA A 265 2.47 -9.67 15.48
C ALA A 265 2.80 -10.69 16.58
N LYS A 266 2.46 -11.96 16.39
CA LYS A 266 2.82 -13.06 17.29
C LYS A 266 4.35 -13.20 17.40
N ILE A 267 5.06 -13.23 16.28
CA ILE A 267 6.54 -13.32 16.28
C ILE A 267 7.17 -12.10 16.97
N LEU A 268 6.71 -10.89 16.68
CA LEU A 268 7.21 -9.67 17.32
C LEU A 268 6.97 -9.72 18.84
N SER A 269 5.79 -10.17 19.27
CA SER A 269 5.45 -10.28 20.68
C SER A 269 6.31 -11.32 21.41
N GLU A 270 6.53 -12.48 20.79
CA GLU A 270 7.32 -13.58 21.34
C GLU A 270 8.82 -13.23 21.39
N LYS A 271 9.37 -12.68 20.30
CA LYS A 271 10.79 -12.31 20.23
C LYS A 271 11.10 -11.10 21.09
N ILE A 272 10.29 -10.05 21.05
CA ILE A 272 10.58 -8.80 21.77
C ILE A 272 10.16 -8.88 23.26
N ILE A 273 9.44 -9.94 23.66
CA ILE A 273 8.93 -10.12 25.03
C ILE A 273 8.00 -8.95 25.41
N LEU A 274 7.05 -8.65 24.52
CA LEU A 274 6.06 -7.59 24.75
C LEU A 274 4.86 -8.13 25.51
N PRO A 275 4.22 -7.33 26.39
CA PRO A 275 2.96 -7.71 26.99
C PRO A 275 1.89 -7.92 25.90
N LYS A 276 0.98 -8.85 26.15
CA LYS A 276 -0.12 -9.16 25.23
C LYS A 276 -0.93 -7.89 24.95
N GLY A 277 -1.20 -7.61 23.67
CA GLY A 277 -2.01 -6.47 23.23
C GLY A 277 -1.22 -5.20 22.90
N VAL A 278 0.11 -5.16 23.09
CA VAL A 278 0.94 -4.00 22.68
C VAL A 278 1.08 -3.88 21.16
N VAL A 279 1.11 -5.01 20.46
CA VAL A 279 1.21 -5.05 19.00
C VAL A 279 -0.18 -5.06 18.39
N ILE A 280 -0.55 -3.95 17.74
CA ILE A 280 -1.82 -3.81 17.03
C ILE A 280 -1.63 -4.39 15.62
N TYR A 281 -2.43 -5.37 15.22
CA TYR A 281 -2.38 -5.93 13.88
C TYR A 281 -3.66 -5.63 13.10
N THR A 282 -3.53 -5.28 11.84
CA THR A 282 -4.67 -4.92 10.98
C THR A 282 -4.41 -5.39 9.56
N ALA A 283 -5.45 -5.85 8.86
CA ALA A 283 -5.40 -6.06 7.43
C ALA A 283 -5.13 -4.71 6.73
N GLY A 284 -4.11 -4.68 5.90
CA GLY A 284 -3.83 -3.53 5.06
C GLY A 284 -4.67 -3.60 3.78
N TYR A 285 -5.39 -2.52 3.47
CA TYR A 285 -5.97 -2.30 2.15
C TYR A 285 -5.13 -1.22 1.47
N ALA A 286 -4.40 -1.60 0.42
CA ALA A 286 -3.74 -0.63 -0.44
C ALA A 286 -3.72 -1.16 -1.86
N SER A 287 -4.62 -0.66 -2.69
CA SER A 287 -4.46 -0.65 -4.13
C SER A 287 -3.57 0.53 -4.51
N VAL A 288 -2.24 0.37 -4.40
CA VAL A 288 -1.33 1.36 -4.98
C VAL A 288 -1.24 1.08 -6.49
N GLY A 289 -2.17 1.65 -7.26
CA GLY A 289 -2.24 1.47 -8.72
C GLY A 289 -2.72 0.08 -9.17
N LYS A 290 -2.26 -0.39 -10.35
CA LYS A 290 -2.64 -1.69 -10.94
C LYS A 290 -1.90 -2.90 -10.33
N VAL A 291 -0.93 -2.69 -9.45
CA VAL A 291 -0.12 -3.77 -8.85
C VAL A 291 -0.67 -4.10 -7.47
N LYS A 292 -1.18 -5.33 -7.31
CA LYS A 292 -1.53 -5.90 -6.00
C LYS A 292 -0.23 -6.11 -5.22
N THR A 293 0.16 -5.14 -4.39
CA THR A 293 1.42 -5.20 -3.63
C THR A 293 1.29 -6.22 -2.50
N ASN A 294 2.15 -7.25 -2.48
CA ASN A 294 2.26 -8.19 -1.36
C ASN A 294 3.38 -7.68 -0.45
N ARG A 295 3.03 -6.90 0.57
CA ARG A 295 4.01 -6.26 1.48
C ARG A 295 3.54 -6.30 2.92
N VAL A 296 4.47 -6.05 3.83
CA VAL A 296 4.20 -5.89 5.27
C VAL A 296 4.80 -4.57 5.73
N ASP A 297 3.99 -3.72 6.34
CA ASP A 297 4.42 -2.46 6.94
C ASP A 297 4.32 -2.57 8.47
N ILE A 298 5.44 -2.42 9.17
CA ILE A 298 5.53 -2.37 10.62
C ILE A 298 5.78 -0.91 11.01
N PHE A 299 4.79 -0.29 11.64
CA PHE A 299 4.84 1.06 12.17
C PHE A 299 5.33 1.00 13.61
N VAL A 300 6.40 1.73 13.88
CA VAL A 300 6.98 1.88 15.21
C VAL A 300 6.94 3.35 15.54
N ARG A 301 6.23 3.68 16.62
CA ARG A 301 6.18 5.03 17.16
C ARG A 301 6.90 5.11 18.46
#